data_AF-A0A953TYZ3-F1
#
_entry.id   AF-A0A953TYZ3-F1
#
_cell.length_a   1.000
_cell.length_b   1.000
_cell.length_c   1.000
_cell.angle_alpha   90.00
_cell.angle_beta   90.00
_cell.angle_gamma   90.00
#
_symmetry.space_group_name_H-M   'P 1'
#
loop_
_entity.id
_entity.type
_entity.pdbx_description
1 polymer ?
#
loop_
_entity_poly.entity_id
_entity_poly.type
_entity_poly.pdbx_seq_one_letter_code
_entity_poly.pdbx_strand_id
1 'polypeptide(L)'
;MDARVNLMAIAVIAGFILLAAVSLLVGWHHARRVDQLPTLLPTAFGLIGAAVLTVLYLSMEDRRGIIFFGAFSGLILLPWVAGLAIFGPQAWKDSSRERAAARAEEAAPTVTDITGGMLGVVEAKVATYPDGTSISTVRYADAAAAAAFLRAEYGSPLPPLTQVAGHDGVLIEKEGVASFQFQDGAQVVSVTAADRAALERRLERPSPSAPRGTGPRTSAQKLGLAAVLGGVLVYALFISWVFLRLSAWAASFPALAGAAPLPAATLRDRLLGVARSAVPFTVRPGERPDEVIAEWRYADATWLDQMRAHHMTQLIRYRLRLDDADRTVRVLEYRAAFDASAGIGGADLSYRVERGITFFEVQHYTVLGLQIKDGRVTPDLSYSWRFSVNELRYPLVRIVTSAGWTWRQVMLDAPWLTG
;
A
#
# COMPACT_ATOMS: atom_id res chain seq x y z
N MET A 1 -19.30 5.93 30.46
CA MET A 1 -18.98 5.23 29.20
C MET A 1 -19.84 3.99 29.08
N ASP A 2 -20.25 3.64 27.86
CA ASP A 2 -21.00 2.41 27.58
C ASP A 2 -20.11 1.18 27.84
N ALA A 3 -20.55 0.30 28.75
CA ALA A 3 -19.83 -0.94 29.08
C ALA A 3 -19.62 -1.84 27.85
N ARG A 4 -20.53 -1.79 26.86
CA ARG A 4 -20.42 -2.57 25.62
C ARG A 4 -19.24 -2.12 24.77
N VAL A 5 -19.06 -0.81 24.61
CA VAL A 5 -17.92 -0.22 23.88
C VAL A 5 -16.61 -0.60 24.57
N ASN A 6 -16.60 -0.60 25.90
CA ASN A 6 -15.42 -1.03 26.63
C ASN A 6 -15.05 -2.50 26.35
N LEU A 7 -16.03 -3.39 26.48
CA LEU A 7 -15.83 -4.82 26.27
C LEU A 7 -15.39 -5.13 24.83
N MET A 8 -15.95 -4.42 23.84
CA MET A 8 -15.53 -4.52 22.45
C MET A 8 -14.06 -4.08 22.25
N ALA A 9 -13.63 -2.97 22.86
CA ALA A 9 -12.24 -2.52 22.75
C ALA A 9 -11.25 -3.56 23.33
N ILE A 10 -11.58 -4.14 24.49
CA ILE A 10 -10.79 -5.21 25.10
C ILE A 10 -10.75 -6.44 24.20
N ALA A 11 -11.90 -6.84 23.64
CA ALA A 11 -11.98 -7.99 22.73
C ALA A 11 -11.14 -7.79 21.46
N VAL A 12 -11.09 -6.57 20.92
CA VAL A 12 -10.23 -6.23 19.77
C VAL A 12 -8.75 -6.40 20.14
N ILE A 13 -8.30 -5.86 21.28
CA ILE A 13 -6.92 -6.03 21.75
C ILE A 13 -6.57 -7.51 21.93
N ALA A 14 -7.44 -8.28 22.59
CA ALA A 14 -7.26 -9.71 22.78
C ALA A 14 -7.20 -10.46 21.43
N GLY A 15 -7.99 -10.04 20.45
CA GLY A 15 -7.96 -10.57 19.08
C GLY A 15 -6.60 -10.43 18.40
N PHE A 16 -5.91 -9.29 18.56
CA PHE A 16 -4.56 -9.09 18.01
C PHE A 16 -3.52 -10.00 18.68
N ILE A 17 -3.63 -10.21 20.00
CA ILE A 17 -2.77 -11.12 20.75
C ILE A 17 -2.98 -12.56 20.25
N LEU A 18 -4.24 -12.98 20.10
CA LEU A 18 -4.59 -14.30 19.56
C LEU A 18 -4.09 -14.47 18.12
N LEU A 19 -4.20 -13.44 17.28
CA LEU A 19 -3.69 -13.46 15.91
C LEU A 19 -2.18 -13.70 15.86
N ALA A 20 -1.42 -13.03 16.75
CA ALA A 20 0.02 -13.24 16.87
C ALA A 20 0.34 -14.68 17.30
N ALA A 21 -0.38 -15.20 18.31
CA ALA A 21 -0.20 -16.57 18.80
C ALA A 21 -0.53 -17.63 17.73
N VAL A 22 -1.63 -17.45 16.98
CA VAL A 22 -2.00 -18.36 15.88
C VAL A 22 -0.99 -18.29 14.75
N SER A 23 -0.49 -17.11 14.40
CA SER A 23 0.55 -16.96 13.37
C SER A 23 1.81 -17.75 13.73
N LEU A 24 2.27 -17.66 14.98
CA LEU A 24 3.38 -18.47 15.50
C LEU A 24 3.08 -19.97 15.42
N LEU A 25 1.88 -20.39 15.83
CA LEU A 25 1.49 -21.79 15.85
C LEU A 25 1.40 -22.39 14.43
N VAL A 26 0.85 -21.64 13.47
CA VAL A 26 0.78 -22.05 12.05
C VAL A 26 2.18 -22.15 11.44
N GLY A 27 3.03 -21.15 11.69
CA GLY A 27 4.42 -21.17 11.25
C GLY A 27 5.20 -22.34 11.84
N TRP A 28 5.03 -22.60 13.14
CA TRP A 28 5.60 -23.77 13.80
C TRP A 28 5.09 -25.08 13.19
N HIS A 29 3.78 -25.23 12.97
CA HIS A 29 3.19 -26.45 12.43
C HIS A 29 3.71 -26.77 11.02
N HIS A 30 3.79 -25.78 10.13
CA HIS A 30 4.16 -26.00 8.72
C HIS A 30 5.67 -26.12 8.51
N ALA A 31 6.47 -25.31 9.21
CA ALA A 31 7.90 -25.23 8.94
C ALA A 31 8.76 -25.92 10.02
N ARG A 32 8.16 -26.35 11.14
CA ARG A 32 8.86 -26.73 12.39
C ARG A 32 9.91 -25.70 12.81
N ARG A 33 9.69 -24.44 12.42
CA ARG A 33 10.62 -23.32 12.55
C ARG A 33 9.84 -22.01 12.60
N VAL A 34 10.14 -21.18 13.59
CA VAL A 34 9.49 -19.87 13.82
C VAL A 34 10.32 -18.69 13.32
N ASP A 35 11.57 -18.91 12.93
CA ASP A 35 12.52 -17.91 12.43
C ASP A 35 12.23 -17.44 11.00
N GLN A 36 11.15 -17.91 10.38
CA GLN A 36 10.81 -17.55 9.02
C GLN A 36 10.13 -16.18 9.00
N LEU A 37 10.65 -15.28 8.16
CA LEU A 37 10.12 -13.93 7.93
C LEU A 37 8.59 -13.88 7.69
N PRO A 38 7.98 -14.82 6.94
CA PRO A 38 6.53 -14.84 6.76
C PRO A 38 5.75 -15.12 8.06
N THR A 39 6.34 -15.80 9.04
CA THR A 39 5.76 -16.04 10.37
C THR A 39 6.04 -14.87 11.32
N LEU A 40 7.25 -14.31 11.27
CA LEU A 40 7.69 -13.24 12.17
C LEU A 40 6.94 -11.93 11.91
N LEU A 41 6.72 -11.56 10.65
CA LEU A 41 6.03 -10.31 10.30
C LEU A 41 4.61 -10.21 10.89
N PRO A 42 3.67 -11.14 10.64
CA PRO A 42 2.31 -11.04 11.20
C PRO A 42 2.31 -11.17 12.72
N THR A 43 3.23 -11.95 13.30
CA THR A 43 3.37 -12.06 14.75
C THR A 43 3.81 -10.73 15.37
N ALA A 44 4.90 -10.14 14.87
CA ALA A 44 5.41 -8.87 15.35
C ALA A 44 4.35 -7.77 15.18
N PHE A 45 3.67 -7.75 14.03
CA PHE A 45 2.57 -6.81 13.81
C PHE A 45 1.43 -7.02 14.80
N GLY A 46 1.01 -8.26 15.07
CA GLY A 46 -0.04 -8.57 16.03
C GLY A 46 0.30 -8.07 17.45
N LEU A 47 1.54 -8.28 17.89
CA LEU A 47 2.03 -7.82 19.19
C LEU A 47 2.17 -6.30 19.27
N ILE A 48 2.77 -5.66 18.25
CA ILE A 48 2.91 -4.20 18.17
C ILE A 48 1.52 -3.55 18.13
N GLY A 49 0.61 -4.09 17.32
CA GLY A 49 -0.78 -3.65 17.23
C GLY A 49 -1.49 -3.72 18.58
N ALA A 50 -1.39 -4.85 19.29
CA ALA A 50 -1.96 -5.00 20.64
C ALA A 50 -1.35 -4.00 21.64
N ALA A 51 -0.03 -3.79 21.60
CA ALA A 51 0.64 -2.83 22.48
C ALA A 51 0.19 -1.39 22.20
N VAL A 52 0.16 -0.97 20.93
CA VAL A 52 -0.32 0.36 20.52
C VAL A 52 -1.78 0.55 20.92
N LEU A 53 -2.66 -0.42 20.65
CA LEU A 53 -4.07 -0.33 21.03
C LEU A 53 -4.25 -0.29 22.56
N THR A 54 -3.39 -0.94 23.33
CA THR A 54 -3.40 -0.86 24.79
C THR A 54 -2.98 0.52 25.27
N VAL A 55 -1.94 1.13 24.69
CA VAL A 55 -1.54 2.51 25.01
C VAL A 55 -2.67 3.49 24.68
N LEU A 56 -3.31 3.34 23.52
CA LEU A 56 -4.49 4.13 23.13
C LEU A 56 -5.67 3.91 24.08
N TYR A 57 -5.87 2.68 24.56
CA TYR A 57 -6.90 2.35 25.55
C TYR A 57 -6.71 3.08 26.88
N LEU A 58 -5.45 3.31 27.27
CA LEU A 58 -5.13 4.04 28.49
C LEU A 58 -5.16 5.55 28.30
N SER A 59 -4.96 6.06 27.08
CA SER A 59 -4.84 7.50 26.82
C SER A 59 -6.11 8.17 26.28
N MET A 60 -7.02 7.43 25.64
CA MET A 60 -8.24 7.98 25.04
C MET A 60 -9.44 7.90 25.97
N GLU A 61 -10.15 9.01 26.13
CA GLU A 61 -11.43 9.07 26.85
C GLU A 61 -12.54 8.30 26.11
N ASP A 62 -12.56 8.36 24.77
CA ASP A 62 -13.49 7.60 23.94
C ASP A 62 -12.79 6.38 23.30
N ARG A 63 -13.29 5.18 23.65
CA ARG A 63 -12.77 3.90 23.17
C ARG A 63 -13.25 3.50 21.78
N ARG A 64 -14.20 4.22 21.19
CA ARG A 64 -14.69 3.92 19.83
C ARG A 64 -13.59 4.02 18.77
N GLY A 65 -12.66 4.96 18.94
CA GLY A 65 -11.47 5.08 18.08
C GLY A 65 -10.63 3.80 18.06
N ILE A 66 -10.45 3.15 19.21
CA ILE A 66 -9.68 1.91 19.34
C ILE A 66 -10.36 0.76 18.60
N ILE A 67 -11.67 0.63 18.73
CA ILE A 67 -12.44 -0.39 17.99
C ILE A 67 -12.30 -0.16 16.49
N PHE A 68 -12.40 1.09 16.04
CA PHE A 68 -12.20 1.45 14.64
C PHE A 68 -10.80 1.07 14.15
N PHE A 69 -9.75 1.54 14.83
CA PHE A 69 -8.37 1.26 14.43
C PHE A 69 -8.07 -0.23 14.44
N GLY A 70 -8.44 -0.94 15.51
CA GLY A 70 -8.16 -2.37 15.60
C GLY A 70 -8.95 -3.20 14.59
N ALA A 71 -10.25 -2.94 14.39
CA ALA A 71 -11.02 -3.65 13.37
C ALA A 71 -10.48 -3.40 11.95
N PHE A 72 -10.13 -2.15 11.63
CA PHE A 72 -9.58 -1.78 10.33
C PHE A 72 -8.19 -2.41 10.10
N SER A 73 -7.30 -2.32 11.08
CA SER A 73 -5.98 -2.97 11.02
C SER A 73 -6.10 -4.48 10.88
N GLY A 74 -7.03 -5.12 11.61
CA GLY A 74 -7.28 -6.55 11.49
C GLY A 74 -7.73 -6.96 10.09
N LEU A 75 -8.55 -6.13 9.46
CA LEU A 75 -9.03 -6.34 8.08
C LEU A 75 -7.89 -6.21 7.06
N ILE A 76 -6.94 -5.30 7.26
CA ILE A 76 -5.75 -5.21 6.40
C ILE A 76 -4.84 -6.45 6.55
N LEU A 77 -4.76 -7.03 7.75
CA LEU A 77 -3.87 -8.16 8.05
C LEU A 77 -4.43 -9.52 7.66
N LEU A 78 -5.75 -9.69 7.72
CA LEU A 78 -6.43 -10.97 7.45
C LEU A 78 -5.97 -11.64 6.15
N PRO A 79 -5.83 -10.94 5.01
CA PRO A 79 -5.34 -11.54 3.77
C PRO A 79 -3.92 -12.08 3.87
N TRP A 80 -3.04 -11.43 4.64
CA TRP A 80 -1.67 -11.90 4.83
C TRP A 80 -1.65 -13.22 5.61
N VAL A 81 -2.39 -13.27 6.72
CA VAL A 81 -2.50 -14.48 7.55
C VAL A 81 -3.18 -15.61 6.77
N ALA A 82 -4.24 -15.30 6.01
CA ALA A 82 -4.90 -16.27 5.13
C ALA A 82 -3.96 -16.77 4.03
N GLY A 83 -3.20 -15.89 3.38
CA GLY A 83 -2.21 -16.25 2.36
C GLY A 83 -1.14 -17.18 2.92
N LEU A 84 -0.65 -16.92 4.13
CA LEU A 84 0.30 -17.79 4.81
C LEU A 84 -0.30 -19.15 5.16
N ALA A 85 -1.55 -19.18 5.61
CA ALA A 85 -2.25 -20.42 5.94
C ALA A 85 -2.54 -21.28 4.71
N ILE A 86 -2.90 -20.66 3.58
CA ILE A 86 -3.29 -21.36 2.35
C ILE A 86 -2.07 -21.82 1.56
N PHE A 87 -1.09 -20.93 1.34
CA PHE A 87 0.05 -21.21 0.46
C PHE A 87 1.30 -21.65 1.20
N GLY A 88 1.30 -21.54 2.53
CA GLY A 88 2.46 -21.79 3.36
C GLY A 88 3.58 -20.77 3.15
N PRO A 89 4.60 -20.78 4.03
CA PRO A 89 5.75 -19.89 3.89
C PRO A 89 6.69 -20.28 2.73
N GLN A 90 6.56 -21.48 2.17
CA GLN A 90 7.44 -21.99 1.11
C GLN A 90 7.15 -21.36 -0.26
N ALA A 91 5.88 -21.04 -0.57
CA ALA A 91 5.52 -20.39 -1.83
C ALA A 91 6.30 -19.08 -2.10
N TRP A 92 6.71 -18.39 -1.04
CA TRP A 92 7.53 -17.19 -1.14
C TRP A 92 9.01 -17.49 -1.42
N LYS A 93 9.55 -18.56 -0.84
CA LYS A 93 10.93 -19.02 -1.05
C LYS A 93 11.15 -19.58 -2.45
N ASP A 94 10.17 -20.28 -3.00
CA ASP A 94 10.28 -20.84 -4.34
C ASP A 94 10.35 -19.71 -5.38
N SER A 95 9.54 -18.65 -5.21
CA SER A 95 9.59 -17.48 -6.11
C SER A 95 10.93 -16.70 -6.06
N SER A 96 11.64 -16.73 -4.93
CA SER A 96 12.91 -16.02 -4.79
C SER A 96 14.07 -16.88 -5.26
N ARG A 97 14.02 -18.20 -5.04
CA ARG A 97 14.95 -19.16 -5.63
C ARG A 97 14.82 -19.23 -7.14
N GLU A 98 13.62 -19.27 -7.68
CA GLU A 98 13.39 -19.20 -9.13
C GLU A 98 13.91 -17.89 -9.71
N ARG A 99 13.69 -16.75 -9.04
CA ARG A 99 14.24 -15.45 -9.48
C ARG A 99 15.76 -15.37 -9.35
N ALA A 100 16.34 -15.94 -8.31
CA ALA A 100 17.79 -15.97 -8.10
C ALA A 100 18.49 -16.93 -9.07
N ALA A 101 17.89 -18.10 -9.31
CA ALA A 101 18.32 -19.04 -10.33
C ALA A 101 18.20 -18.42 -11.72
N ALA A 102 17.06 -17.80 -12.04
CA ALA A 102 16.88 -17.06 -13.29
C ALA A 102 17.92 -15.94 -13.44
N ARG A 103 18.20 -15.16 -12.40
CA ARG A 103 19.24 -14.11 -12.45
C ARG A 103 20.67 -14.64 -12.57
N ALA A 104 20.99 -15.75 -11.90
CA ALA A 104 22.30 -16.38 -12.01
C ALA A 104 22.49 -17.03 -13.39
N GLU A 105 21.41 -17.54 -13.98
CA GLU A 105 21.33 -18.13 -15.31
C GLU A 105 21.25 -17.05 -16.42
N GLU A 106 20.85 -15.82 -16.08
CA GLU A 106 20.77 -14.61 -16.95
C GLU A 106 22.04 -13.74 -16.90
N ALA A 107 23.17 -14.27 -16.44
CA ALA A 107 24.44 -13.65 -16.79
C ALA A 107 24.60 -13.74 -18.33
N ALA A 108 24.63 -12.58 -18.99
CA ALA A 108 24.54 -12.47 -20.43
C ALA A 108 25.60 -13.36 -21.12
N PRO A 109 25.23 -14.14 -22.16
CA PRO A 109 26.20 -14.94 -22.87
C PRO A 109 27.24 -14.03 -23.51
N THR A 110 28.48 -14.52 -23.57
CA THR A 110 29.48 -13.91 -24.44
C THR A 110 29.15 -14.35 -25.86
N VAL A 111 28.83 -13.39 -26.74
CA VAL A 111 28.50 -13.65 -28.14
C VAL A 111 29.70 -13.32 -29.01
N THR A 112 30.14 -14.30 -29.78
CA THR A 112 31.23 -14.16 -30.74
C THR A 112 30.69 -14.34 -32.16
N ASP A 113 30.97 -13.37 -33.04
CA ASP A 113 30.70 -13.50 -34.47
C ASP A 113 31.82 -14.33 -35.11
N ILE A 114 31.44 -15.45 -35.72
CA ILE A 114 32.35 -16.39 -36.38
C ILE A 114 32.11 -16.44 -37.90
N THR A 115 31.30 -15.51 -38.44
CA THR A 115 30.91 -15.48 -39.86
C THR A 115 32.14 -15.45 -40.78
N GLY A 116 33.17 -14.67 -40.42
CA GLY A 116 34.39 -14.52 -41.24
C GLY A 116 35.21 -15.80 -41.42
N GLY A 117 34.96 -16.84 -40.61
CA GLY A 117 35.64 -18.14 -40.70
C GLY A 117 34.90 -19.20 -41.51
N MET A 118 33.69 -18.92 -42.01
CA MET A 118 32.84 -19.92 -42.66
C MET A 118 32.51 -19.52 -44.11
N LEU A 119 32.69 -20.44 -45.05
CA LEU A 119 32.35 -20.23 -46.46
C LEU A 119 30.86 -20.54 -46.69
N GLY A 120 30.18 -19.70 -47.48
CA GLY A 120 28.78 -19.90 -47.87
C GLY A 120 27.75 -19.61 -46.76
N VAL A 121 28.18 -18.95 -45.69
CA VAL A 121 27.35 -18.58 -44.54
C VAL A 121 27.00 -17.09 -44.61
N VAL A 122 25.74 -16.75 -44.35
CA VAL A 122 25.25 -15.35 -44.28
C VAL A 122 25.61 -14.73 -42.94
N GLU A 123 25.49 -15.51 -41.86
CA GLU A 123 25.76 -15.07 -40.50
C GLU A 123 26.02 -16.29 -39.62
N ALA A 124 27.08 -16.26 -38.81
CA ALA A 124 27.33 -17.28 -37.80
C ALA A 124 27.72 -16.65 -36.46
N LYS A 125 27.05 -17.08 -35.40
CA LYS A 125 27.26 -16.60 -34.04
C LYS A 125 27.40 -17.76 -33.09
N VAL A 126 28.27 -17.63 -32.10
CA VAL A 126 28.37 -18.54 -30.96
C VAL A 126 28.10 -17.75 -29.69
N ALA A 127 27.13 -18.20 -28.90
CA ALA A 127 26.82 -17.66 -27.58
C ALA A 127 27.29 -18.68 -26.53
N THR A 128 28.26 -18.30 -25.70
CA THR A 128 28.77 -19.13 -24.60
C THR A 128 28.25 -18.59 -23.27
N TYR A 129 27.64 -19.46 -22.48
CA TYR A 129 27.03 -19.12 -21.21
C TYR A 129 27.94 -19.46 -20.03
N PRO A 130 27.76 -18.79 -18.87
CA PRO A 130 28.58 -19.04 -17.69
C PRO A 130 28.45 -20.45 -17.10
N ASP A 131 27.36 -21.16 -17.40
CA ASP A 131 27.17 -22.56 -17.03
C ASP A 131 27.97 -23.55 -17.92
N GLY A 132 28.75 -23.03 -18.87
CA GLY A 132 29.56 -23.81 -19.80
C GLY A 132 28.82 -24.31 -21.04
N THR A 133 27.51 -24.05 -21.15
CA THR A 133 26.75 -24.38 -22.36
C THR A 133 27.04 -23.38 -23.48
N SER A 134 26.95 -23.82 -24.72
CA SER A 134 27.09 -22.96 -25.89
C SER A 134 26.00 -23.22 -26.92
N ILE A 135 25.57 -22.16 -27.58
CA ILE A 135 24.66 -22.22 -28.73
C ILE A 135 25.40 -21.60 -29.91
N SER A 136 25.61 -22.36 -30.98
CA SER A 136 26.00 -21.80 -32.26
C SER A 136 24.79 -21.75 -33.19
N THR A 137 24.66 -20.63 -33.90
CA THR A 137 23.62 -20.44 -34.91
C THR A 137 24.31 -20.04 -36.20
N VAL A 138 24.10 -20.83 -37.25
CA VAL A 138 24.67 -20.60 -38.57
C VAL A 138 23.53 -20.43 -39.57
N ARG A 139 23.42 -19.24 -40.15
CA ARG A 139 22.41 -18.89 -41.14
C ARG A 139 23.00 -18.99 -42.54
N TYR A 140 22.32 -19.74 -43.39
CA TYR A 140 22.63 -19.91 -44.80
C TYR A 140 21.70 -19.05 -45.67
N ALA A 141 21.98 -19.01 -46.97
CA ALA A 141 21.16 -18.28 -47.93
C ALA A 141 19.71 -18.81 -47.98
N ASP A 142 19.53 -20.11 -47.82
CA ASP A 142 18.23 -20.78 -47.82
C ASP A 142 18.26 -22.11 -47.02
N ALA A 143 17.09 -22.74 -46.90
CA ALA A 143 16.92 -24.00 -46.19
C ALA A 143 17.60 -25.20 -46.88
N ALA A 144 17.78 -25.16 -48.20
CA ALA A 144 18.44 -26.24 -48.94
C ALA A 144 19.94 -26.24 -48.67
N ALA A 145 20.56 -25.05 -48.59
CA ALA A 145 21.96 -24.87 -48.21
C ALA A 145 22.21 -25.33 -46.76
N ALA A 146 21.32 -24.99 -45.83
CA ALA A 146 21.38 -25.48 -44.45
C ALA A 146 21.29 -27.02 -44.36
N ALA A 147 20.35 -27.63 -45.11
CA ALA A 147 20.21 -29.08 -45.17
C ALA A 147 21.40 -29.78 -45.87
N ALA A 148 22.02 -29.11 -46.85
CA ALA A 148 23.23 -29.61 -47.49
C ALA A 148 24.42 -29.60 -46.53
N PHE A 149 24.55 -28.56 -45.69
CA PHE A 149 25.57 -28.49 -44.66
C PHE A 149 25.44 -29.63 -43.64
N LEU A 150 24.25 -29.88 -43.08
CA LEU A 150 24.04 -30.99 -42.13
C LEU A 150 24.40 -32.36 -42.73
N ARG A 151 24.09 -32.57 -44.02
CA ARG A 151 24.47 -33.79 -44.74
C ARG A 151 25.98 -33.89 -45.00
N ALA A 152 26.65 -32.77 -45.22
CA ALA A 152 28.10 -32.74 -45.40
C ALA A 152 28.83 -33.03 -44.08
N GLU A 153 28.34 -32.47 -42.96
CA GLU A 153 28.91 -32.65 -41.62
C GLU A 153 28.80 -34.10 -41.14
N TYR A 154 27.62 -34.72 -41.31
CA TYR A 154 27.35 -36.06 -40.77
C TYR A 154 27.41 -37.19 -41.80
N GLY A 155 27.63 -36.87 -43.07
CA GLY A 155 27.63 -37.84 -44.16
C GLY A 155 26.23 -38.29 -44.60
N SER A 156 26.20 -39.25 -45.53
CA SER A 156 24.98 -39.89 -46.03
C SER A 156 25.05 -41.40 -45.79
N PRO A 157 24.08 -42.02 -45.07
CA PRO A 157 22.88 -41.40 -44.48
C PRO A 157 23.15 -40.60 -43.19
N LEU A 158 22.25 -39.66 -42.86
CA LEU A 158 22.29 -38.92 -41.59
C LEU A 158 22.10 -39.87 -40.39
N PRO A 159 22.67 -39.54 -39.22
CA PRO A 159 22.36 -40.22 -37.97
C PRO A 159 20.86 -40.18 -37.66
N PRO A 160 20.34 -41.13 -36.84
CA PRO A 160 18.95 -41.13 -36.43
C PRO A 160 18.57 -39.80 -35.76
N LEU A 161 17.49 -39.18 -36.26
CA LEU A 161 16.95 -37.98 -35.64
C LEU A 161 16.33 -38.34 -34.28
N THR A 162 16.61 -37.50 -33.30
CA THR A 162 16.06 -37.56 -31.94
C THR A 162 15.26 -36.30 -31.67
N GLN A 163 14.12 -36.45 -31.01
CA GLN A 163 13.32 -35.31 -30.60
C GLN A 163 13.78 -34.82 -29.22
N VAL A 164 14.22 -33.57 -29.13
CA VAL A 164 14.67 -32.93 -27.87
C VAL A 164 14.00 -31.56 -27.75
N ALA A 165 13.30 -31.31 -26.65
CA ALA A 165 12.60 -30.04 -26.38
C ALA A 165 11.67 -29.57 -27.54
N GLY A 166 11.06 -30.52 -28.26
CA GLY A 166 10.15 -30.23 -29.38
C GLY A 166 10.83 -30.00 -30.74
N HIS A 167 12.14 -30.17 -30.83
CA HIS A 167 12.91 -30.08 -32.08
C HIS A 167 13.40 -31.47 -32.51
N ASP A 168 13.34 -31.76 -33.81
CA ASP A 168 13.91 -32.97 -34.40
C ASP A 168 15.33 -32.67 -34.91
N GLY A 169 16.32 -33.40 -34.43
CA GLY A 169 17.72 -33.13 -34.73
C GLY A 169 18.64 -34.30 -34.46
N VAL A 170 19.93 -34.10 -34.72
CA VAL A 170 20.98 -35.10 -34.45
C VAL A 170 21.50 -34.86 -33.04
N LEU A 171 21.32 -35.84 -32.15
CA LEU A 171 21.89 -35.85 -30.81
C LEU A 171 23.18 -36.69 -30.80
N ILE A 172 24.27 -36.11 -30.32
CA ILE A 172 25.57 -36.77 -30.15
C ILE A 172 25.98 -36.64 -28.69
N GLU A 173 26.20 -37.78 -28.05
CA GLU A 173 26.69 -37.86 -26.67
C GLU A 173 28.03 -38.58 -26.67
N LYS A 174 29.11 -37.85 -26.40
CA LYS A 174 30.47 -38.41 -26.38
C LYS A 174 31.29 -37.78 -25.27
N GLU A 175 32.03 -38.61 -24.52
CA GLU A 175 33.00 -38.17 -23.49
C GLU A 175 32.41 -37.22 -22.43
N GLY A 176 31.14 -37.41 -22.06
CA GLY A 176 30.48 -36.52 -21.09
C GLY A 176 30.23 -35.13 -21.65
N VAL A 177 29.99 -35.01 -22.95
CA VAL A 177 29.48 -33.80 -23.62
C VAL A 177 28.29 -34.23 -24.48
N ALA A 178 27.18 -33.50 -24.35
CA ALA A 178 26.01 -33.65 -25.21
C ALA A 178 25.97 -32.50 -26.22
N SER A 179 25.78 -32.83 -27.49
CA SER A 179 25.58 -31.86 -28.57
C SER A 179 24.35 -32.21 -29.38
N PHE A 180 23.50 -31.22 -29.66
CA PHE A 180 22.27 -31.38 -30.40
C PHE A 180 22.21 -30.37 -31.54
N GLN A 181 22.07 -30.86 -32.77
CA GLN A 181 21.99 -30.04 -33.96
C GLN A 181 20.65 -30.22 -34.66
N PHE A 182 19.96 -29.12 -34.93
CA PHE A 182 18.72 -29.14 -35.68
C PHE A 182 18.66 -27.99 -36.68
N GLN A 183 17.82 -28.15 -37.70
CA GLN A 183 17.58 -27.13 -38.71
C GLN A 183 16.28 -26.38 -38.39
N ASP A 184 16.34 -25.04 -38.42
CA ASP A 184 15.18 -24.14 -38.35
C ASP A 184 15.19 -23.21 -39.58
N GLY A 185 14.44 -23.60 -40.61
CA GLY A 185 14.43 -22.90 -41.89
C GLY A 185 15.81 -22.86 -42.55
N ALA A 186 16.35 -21.66 -42.76
CA ALA A 186 17.68 -21.43 -43.33
C ALA A 186 18.81 -21.42 -42.28
N GLN A 187 18.52 -21.75 -41.02
CA GLN A 187 19.48 -21.77 -39.92
C GLN A 187 19.75 -23.18 -39.45
N VAL A 188 21.00 -23.45 -39.09
CA VAL A 188 21.40 -24.63 -38.32
C VAL A 188 21.76 -24.15 -36.92
N VAL A 189 21.12 -24.75 -35.92
CA VAL A 189 21.36 -24.45 -34.51
C VAL A 189 22.05 -25.66 -33.89
N SER A 190 23.23 -25.44 -33.29
CA SER A 190 23.93 -26.44 -32.50
C SER A 190 23.97 -26.00 -31.05
N VAL A 191 23.50 -26.86 -30.16
CA VAL A 191 23.58 -26.65 -28.70
C VAL A 191 24.55 -27.67 -28.13
N THR A 192 25.53 -27.22 -27.36
CA THR A 192 26.52 -28.09 -26.70
C THR A 192 26.53 -27.83 -25.21
N ALA A 193 26.54 -28.90 -24.42
CA ALA A 193 26.52 -28.85 -22.96
C ALA A 193 27.31 -30.00 -22.33
N ALA A 194 27.64 -29.87 -21.04
CA ALA A 194 28.34 -30.90 -20.27
C ALA A 194 27.51 -32.18 -20.07
N ASP A 195 26.18 -32.13 -20.20
CA ASP A 195 25.33 -33.31 -20.17
C ASP A 195 24.00 -33.03 -20.88
N ARG A 196 23.22 -34.10 -21.10
CA ARG A 196 21.91 -34.03 -21.73
C ARG A 196 20.92 -33.14 -20.99
N ALA A 197 20.94 -33.14 -19.66
CA ALA A 197 20.01 -32.36 -18.86
C ALA A 197 20.31 -30.84 -18.93
N ALA A 198 21.57 -30.45 -19.00
CA ALA A 198 21.99 -29.09 -19.28
C ALA A 198 21.62 -28.66 -20.72
N LEU A 199 21.74 -29.57 -21.69
CA LEU A 199 21.33 -29.34 -23.08
C LEU A 199 19.81 -29.13 -23.21
N GLU A 200 19.00 -29.99 -22.61
CA GLU A 200 17.54 -29.89 -22.63
C GLU A 200 17.06 -28.60 -21.97
N ARG A 201 17.60 -28.25 -20.79
CA ARG A 201 17.33 -26.96 -20.12
C ARG A 201 17.64 -25.76 -21.00
N ARG A 202 18.74 -25.82 -21.77
CA ARG A 202 19.18 -24.76 -22.68
C ARG A 202 18.24 -24.60 -23.87
N LEU A 203 17.74 -25.70 -24.43
CA LEU A 203 16.78 -25.69 -25.55
C LEU A 203 15.39 -25.20 -25.13
N GLU A 204 14.93 -25.51 -23.92
CA GLU A 204 13.65 -25.02 -23.39
C GLU A 204 13.64 -23.50 -23.14
N ARG A 205 14.82 -22.89 -22.99
CA ARG A 205 15.01 -21.47 -22.68
C ARG A 205 16.04 -20.81 -23.61
N PRO A 206 15.76 -20.71 -24.92
CA PRO A 206 16.69 -20.09 -25.85
C PRO A 206 16.93 -18.61 -25.51
N SER A 207 18.14 -18.14 -25.77
CA SER A 207 18.59 -16.76 -25.51
C SER A 207 17.57 -15.69 -25.92
N PRO A 208 17.48 -14.54 -25.23
CA PRO A 208 16.65 -13.41 -25.68
C PRO A 208 16.97 -12.88 -27.09
N SER A 209 18.12 -13.24 -27.66
CA SER A 209 18.52 -12.92 -29.04
C SER A 209 18.13 -13.96 -30.10
N ALA A 210 17.59 -15.13 -29.72
CA ALA A 210 16.97 -16.03 -30.68
C ALA A 210 15.64 -15.41 -31.16
N PRO A 211 15.36 -15.34 -32.47
CA PRO A 211 14.06 -14.91 -32.94
C PRO A 211 13.01 -15.84 -32.35
N ARG A 212 12.25 -15.36 -31.35
CA ARG A 212 11.18 -16.14 -30.74
C ARG A 212 10.22 -16.54 -31.85
N GLY A 213 10.16 -17.84 -32.14
CA GLY A 213 9.07 -18.41 -32.92
C GLY A 213 7.76 -17.89 -32.33
N THR A 214 6.89 -17.36 -33.19
CA THR A 214 5.58 -16.79 -32.85
C THR A 214 4.59 -17.90 -32.47
N GLY A 215 5.00 -18.80 -31.59
CA GLY A 215 4.10 -19.76 -30.96
C GLY A 215 3.02 -18.98 -30.19
N PRO A 216 1.74 -19.38 -30.30
CA PRO A 216 0.67 -18.74 -29.56
C PRO A 216 0.92 -18.93 -28.07
N ARG A 217 1.35 -17.86 -27.39
CA ARG A 217 1.40 -17.79 -25.93
C ARG A 217 0.07 -18.29 -25.38
N THR A 218 0.09 -19.42 -24.71
CA THR A 218 -1.09 -20.12 -24.21
C THR A 218 -1.89 -19.19 -23.30
N SER A 219 -3.18 -19.03 -23.61
CA SER A 219 -4.11 -18.07 -23.00
C SER A 219 -4.32 -18.24 -21.49
N ALA A 220 -3.88 -19.35 -20.91
CA ALA A 220 -4.09 -19.72 -19.51
C ALA A 220 -3.44 -18.74 -18.50
N GLN A 221 -2.29 -18.15 -18.83
CA GLN A 221 -1.56 -17.29 -17.88
C GLN A 221 -2.19 -15.89 -17.72
N LYS A 222 -2.90 -15.40 -18.75
CA LYS A 222 -3.59 -14.10 -18.70
C LYS A 222 -4.85 -14.14 -17.83
N LEU A 223 -5.50 -15.30 -17.73
CA LEU A 223 -6.72 -15.47 -16.93
C LEU A 223 -6.44 -15.34 -15.42
N GLY A 224 -5.27 -15.79 -14.96
CA GLY A 224 -4.86 -15.71 -13.55
C GLY A 224 -4.63 -14.28 -13.06
N LEU A 225 -3.93 -13.45 -13.85
CA LEU A 225 -3.61 -12.08 -13.45
C LEU A 225 -4.87 -11.20 -13.35
N ALA A 226 -5.79 -11.31 -14.32
CA ALA A 226 -7.04 -10.55 -14.30
C ALA A 226 -7.92 -10.92 -13.10
N ALA A 227 -8.00 -12.21 -12.76
CA ALA A 227 -8.74 -12.68 -11.58
C ALA A 227 -8.13 -12.15 -10.27
N VAL A 228 -6.80 -12.16 -10.13
CA VAL A 228 -6.10 -11.61 -8.96
C VAL A 228 -6.35 -10.10 -8.85
N LEU A 229 -6.18 -9.36 -9.93
CA LEU A 229 -6.43 -7.90 -9.94
C LEU A 229 -7.90 -7.58 -9.61
N GLY A 230 -8.84 -8.35 -10.16
CA GLY A 230 -10.26 -8.23 -9.85
C GLY A 230 -10.56 -8.49 -8.36
N GLY A 231 -9.97 -9.54 -7.79
CA GLY A 231 -10.11 -9.85 -6.37
C GLY A 231 -9.55 -8.75 -5.46
N VAL A 232 -8.37 -8.22 -5.80
CA VAL A 232 -7.75 -7.09 -5.07
C VAL A 232 -8.62 -5.84 -5.14
N LEU A 233 -9.19 -5.52 -6.29
CA LEU A 233 -10.07 -4.37 -6.46
C LEU A 233 -11.35 -4.49 -5.62
N VAL A 234 -12.04 -5.63 -5.69
CA VAL A 234 -13.26 -5.88 -4.90
C VAL A 234 -12.95 -5.80 -3.41
N TYR A 235 -11.82 -6.36 -2.98
CA TYR A 235 -11.39 -6.29 -1.60
C TYR A 235 -11.11 -4.85 -1.16
N ALA A 236 -10.38 -4.08 -1.96
CA ALA A 236 -10.08 -2.67 -1.67
C ALA A 236 -11.35 -1.80 -1.57
N LEU A 237 -12.35 -2.05 -2.43
CA LEU A 237 -13.65 -1.39 -2.36
C LEU A 237 -14.39 -1.76 -1.07
N PHE A 238 -14.39 -3.04 -0.69
CA PHE A 238 -14.96 -3.50 0.57
C PHE A 238 -14.27 -2.86 1.79
N ILE A 239 -12.94 -2.86 1.84
CA ILE A 239 -12.16 -2.20 2.90
C ILE A 239 -12.55 -0.72 3.01
N SER A 240 -12.60 -0.03 1.87
CA SER A 240 -12.93 1.40 1.81
C SER A 240 -14.35 1.67 2.32
N TRP A 241 -15.31 0.83 1.94
CA TRP A 241 -16.68 0.90 2.44
C TRP A 241 -16.76 0.68 3.97
N VAL A 242 -16.10 -0.36 4.49
CA VAL A 242 -16.03 -0.63 5.94
C VAL A 242 -15.37 0.54 6.68
N PHE A 243 -14.26 1.06 6.16
CA PHE A 243 -13.52 2.18 6.75
C PHE A 243 -14.38 3.44 6.89
N LEU A 244 -15.08 3.84 5.81
CA LEU A 244 -15.93 5.02 5.82
C LEU A 244 -17.09 4.89 6.81
N ARG A 245 -17.68 3.70 6.90
CA ARG A 245 -18.79 3.44 7.83
C ARG A 245 -18.32 3.39 9.28
N LEU A 246 -17.23 2.68 9.54
CA LEU A 246 -16.73 2.48 10.90
C LEU A 246 -16.10 3.75 11.46
N SER A 247 -15.43 4.56 10.62
CA SER A 247 -14.91 5.87 11.03
C SER A 247 -16.03 6.84 11.41
N ALA A 248 -17.11 6.89 10.61
CA ALA A 248 -18.29 7.71 10.91
C ALA A 248 -19.01 7.28 12.19
N TRP A 249 -19.12 5.97 12.42
CA TRP A 249 -19.64 5.42 13.68
C TRP A 249 -18.75 5.81 14.86
N ALA A 250 -17.43 5.66 14.72
CA ALA A 250 -16.50 5.92 15.80
C ALA A 250 -16.46 7.41 16.19
N ALA A 251 -16.72 8.32 15.25
CA ALA A 251 -16.83 9.76 15.48
C ALA A 251 -18.28 10.25 15.62
N SER A 252 -19.17 9.39 16.09
CA SER A 252 -20.54 9.75 16.44
C SER A 252 -20.70 10.01 17.93
N PHE A 253 -21.55 10.96 18.30
CA PHE A 253 -21.99 11.19 19.67
C PHE A 253 -23.52 11.12 19.69
N PRO A 254 -24.11 10.13 20.37
CA PRO A 254 -25.56 9.99 20.42
C PRO A 254 -26.19 11.16 21.18
N ALA A 255 -27.47 11.41 20.91
CA ALA A 255 -28.29 12.32 21.71
C ALA A 255 -28.21 11.96 23.20
N LEU A 256 -28.26 12.98 24.08
CA LEU A 256 -28.31 12.76 25.51
C LEU A 256 -29.58 11.99 25.88
N ALA A 257 -29.45 10.99 26.77
CA ALA A 257 -30.58 10.20 27.22
C ALA A 257 -31.65 11.10 27.86
N GLY A 258 -32.89 11.00 27.40
CA GLY A 258 -34.02 11.81 27.88
C GLY A 258 -34.16 13.19 27.24
N ALA A 259 -33.27 13.60 26.35
CA ALA A 259 -33.44 14.85 25.59
C ALA A 259 -34.47 14.66 24.47
N ALA A 260 -35.56 15.43 24.51
CA ALA A 260 -36.55 15.45 23.42
C ALA A 260 -35.94 16.13 22.18
N PRO A 261 -36.08 15.54 20.97
CA PRO A 261 -35.51 16.09 19.76
C PRO A 261 -36.19 17.42 19.40
N LEU A 262 -35.39 18.48 19.34
CA LEU A 262 -35.85 19.79 18.89
C LEU A 262 -36.11 19.81 17.37
N PRO A 263 -36.98 20.68 16.87
CA PRO A 263 -37.09 20.95 15.43
C PRO A 263 -35.76 21.44 14.86
N ALA A 264 -35.43 21.06 13.61
CA ALA A 264 -34.17 21.47 12.96
C ALA A 264 -33.95 22.98 12.96
N ALA A 265 -34.99 23.76 12.71
CA ALA A 265 -34.92 25.23 12.72
C ALA A 265 -34.46 25.77 14.09
N THR A 266 -35.03 25.27 15.18
CA THR A 266 -34.65 25.67 16.54
C THR A 266 -33.22 25.27 16.88
N LEU A 267 -32.76 24.09 16.45
CA LEU A 267 -31.37 23.68 16.63
C LEU A 267 -30.41 24.57 15.82
N ARG A 268 -30.77 24.90 14.58
CA ARG A 268 -29.99 25.81 13.73
C ARG A 268 -29.84 27.19 14.38
N ASP A 269 -30.93 27.76 14.89
CA ASP A 269 -30.89 29.06 15.57
C ASP A 269 -30.01 29.02 16.83
N ARG A 270 -30.06 27.93 17.59
CA ARG A 270 -29.15 27.72 18.74
C ARG A 270 -27.70 27.66 18.33
N LEU A 271 -27.38 26.92 17.26
CA LEU A 271 -26.01 26.82 16.74
C LEU A 271 -25.48 28.17 16.25
N LEU A 272 -26.30 28.93 15.53
CA LEU A 272 -25.94 30.29 15.08
C LEU A 272 -25.79 31.26 16.27
N GLY A 273 -26.55 31.05 17.35
CA GLY A 273 -26.45 31.83 18.59
C GLY A 273 -25.13 31.63 19.36
N VAL A 274 -24.39 30.54 19.12
CA VAL A 274 -23.11 30.23 19.78
C VAL A 274 -22.06 31.30 19.52
N ALA A 275 -22.08 31.91 18.34
CA ALA A 275 -21.16 32.97 17.96
C ALA A 275 -21.25 34.22 18.88
N ARG A 276 -22.31 34.33 19.71
CA ARG A 276 -22.49 35.40 20.70
C ARG A 276 -21.89 35.09 22.07
N SER A 277 -21.48 33.84 22.28
CA SER A 277 -20.79 33.40 23.50
C SER A 277 -19.28 33.62 23.32
N ALA A 278 -18.53 33.79 24.41
CA ALA A 278 -17.08 34.01 24.38
C ALA A 278 -16.29 32.75 23.91
N VAL A 279 -16.54 32.28 22.69
CA VAL A 279 -15.85 31.16 22.04
C VAL A 279 -14.94 31.68 20.92
N PRO A 280 -13.78 31.05 20.68
CA PRO A 280 -12.78 31.57 19.74
C PRO A 280 -13.10 31.26 18.27
N PHE A 281 -14.35 30.94 17.92
CA PHE A 281 -14.75 30.55 16.58
C PHE A 281 -16.05 31.23 16.16
N THR A 282 -16.21 31.40 14.85
CA THR A 282 -17.40 32.00 14.25
C THR A 282 -18.36 30.91 13.79
N VAL A 283 -19.66 31.17 13.87
CA VAL A 283 -20.69 30.28 13.34
C VAL A 283 -21.59 31.10 12.43
N ARG A 284 -21.78 30.64 11.19
CA ARG A 284 -22.55 31.33 10.15
C ARG A 284 -23.46 30.35 9.41
N PRO A 285 -24.55 30.83 8.78
CA PRO A 285 -25.33 29.98 7.88
C PRO A 285 -24.48 29.47 6.72
N GLY A 286 -24.76 28.24 6.29
CA GLY A 286 -24.20 27.65 5.07
C GLY A 286 -24.91 28.12 3.81
N GLU A 287 -24.60 27.49 2.68
CA GLU A 287 -25.25 27.80 1.40
C GLU A 287 -26.68 27.25 1.37
N ARG A 288 -26.91 26.14 2.08
CA ARG A 288 -28.22 25.50 2.19
C ARG A 288 -28.94 25.88 3.49
N PRO A 289 -30.29 25.85 3.52
CA PRO A 289 -31.06 26.19 4.72
C PRO A 289 -30.82 25.22 5.90
N ASP A 290 -30.45 23.97 5.62
CA ASP A 290 -30.11 22.92 6.59
C ASP A 290 -28.62 22.90 6.96
N GLU A 291 -27.85 23.89 6.52
CA GLU A 291 -26.40 23.93 6.68
C GLU A 291 -25.94 25.05 7.61
N VAL A 292 -24.99 24.72 8.48
CA VAL A 292 -24.30 25.65 9.38
C VAL A 292 -22.81 25.45 9.25
N ILE A 293 -22.05 26.54 9.13
CA ILE A 293 -20.60 26.52 9.03
C ILE A 293 -20.04 27.09 10.32
N ALA A 294 -19.30 26.27 11.06
CA ALA A 294 -18.49 26.72 12.18
C ALA A 294 -17.03 26.81 11.73
N GLU A 295 -16.42 27.96 11.90
CA GLU A 295 -15.08 28.25 11.40
C GLU A 295 -14.23 28.86 12.51
N TRP A 296 -13.07 28.24 12.73
CA TRP A 296 -12.03 28.76 13.59
C TRP A 296 -10.84 29.18 12.72
N ARG A 297 -10.61 30.49 12.65
CA ARG A 297 -9.43 31.08 12.03
C ARG A 297 -8.44 31.41 13.13
N TYR A 298 -7.29 30.77 13.14
CA TYR A 298 -6.26 31.00 14.17
C TYR A 298 -5.45 32.29 13.91
N ALA A 299 -6.07 33.32 13.34
CA ALA A 299 -5.43 34.60 12.99
C ALA A 299 -6.11 35.83 13.64
N ASP A 300 -7.11 35.64 14.50
CA ASP A 300 -7.92 36.74 15.03
C ASP A 300 -7.27 37.47 16.22
N ALA A 301 -7.08 38.78 16.00
CA ALA A 301 -6.70 39.94 16.83
C ALA A 301 -5.89 39.79 18.13
N THR A 302 -6.19 38.84 19.01
CA THR A 302 -5.49 38.72 20.31
C THR A 302 -4.11 38.05 20.18
N TRP A 303 -3.86 37.38 19.05
CA TRP A 303 -2.63 36.62 18.74
C TRP A 303 -1.74 37.29 17.67
N LEU A 304 -2.17 38.47 17.20
CA LEU A 304 -1.71 39.13 15.97
C LEU A 304 -0.31 39.76 16.09
N ASP A 305 0.19 40.01 17.30
CA ASP A 305 1.54 40.52 17.51
C ASP A 305 2.62 39.42 17.44
N GLN A 306 2.26 38.15 17.69
CA GLN A 306 3.22 37.04 17.81
C GLN A 306 3.34 36.19 16.52
N MET A 307 2.30 36.14 15.69
CA MET A 307 2.36 35.43 14.41
C MET A 307 3.08 36.20 13.28
N ARG A 308 3.42 37.48 13.47
CA ARG A 308 4.14 38.27 12.46
C ARG A 308 5.53 37.72 12.14
N ALA A 309 6.12 36.91 13.01
CA ALA A 309 7.41 36.27 12.77
C ALA A 309 7.31 34.99 11.89
N HIS A 310 6.14 34.34 11.82
CA HIS A 310 5.99 33.03 11.15
C HIS A 310 4.75 32.89 10.24
N HIS A 311 3.90 33.91 10.05
CA HIS A 311 2.73 33.93 9.17
C HIS A 311 1.83 32.65 9.17
N MET A 312 1.86 31.86 10.26
CA MET A 312 1.25 30.53 10.28
C MET A 312 -0.27 30.64 10.41
N THR A 313 -0.99 30.53 9.30
CA THR A 313 -2.45 30.60 9.30
C THR A 313 -3.04 29.20 9.30
N GLN A 314 -3.64 28.79 10.43
CA GLN A 314 -4.44 27.57 10.50
C GLN A 314 -5.94 27.91 10.45
N LEU A 315 -6.67 27.16 9.64
CA LEU A 315 -8.10 27.23 9.45
C LEU A 315 -8.71 25.86 9.72
N ILE A 316 -9.71 25.82 10.61
CA ILE A 316 -10.54 24.64 10.82
C ILE A 316 -11.98 25.04 10.54
N ARG A 317 -12.60 24.31 9.62
CA ARG A 317 -13.99 24.54 9.23
C ARG A 317 -14.78 23.26 9.40
N TYR A 318 -15.84 23.33 10.19
CA TYR A 318 -16.87 22.33 10.27
C TYR A 318 -18.08 22.76 9.47
N ARG A 319 -18.52 21.87 8.58
CA ARG A 319 -19.73 22.01 7.80
C ARG A 319 -20.76 21.04 8.34
N LEU A 320 -21.73 21.58 9.07
CA LEU A 320 -22.77 20.84 9.76
C LEU A 320 -24.01 20.82 8.87
N ARG A 321 -24.49 19.63 8.50
CA ARG A 321 -25.75 19.43 7.77
C ARG A 321 -26.77 18.78 8.69
N LEU A 322 -27.89 19.44 8.90
CA LEU A 322 -28.96 18.98 9.79
C LEU A 322 -29.93 18.08 9.02
N ASP A 323 -29.98 16.80 9.36
CA ASP A 323 -30.97 15.86 8.84
C ASP A 323 -32.11 15.68 9.83
N ASP A 324 -33.26 16.30 9.53
CA ASP A 324 -34.45 16.28 10.39
C ASP A 324 -35.13 14.90 10.46
N ALA A 325 -35.00 14.08 9.40
CA ALA A 325 -35.60 12.75 9.35
C ALA A 325 -34.87 11.79 10.31
N ASP A 326 -33.54 11.80 10.26
CA ASP A 326 -32.69 10.94 11.10
C ASP A 326 -32.34 11.58 12.45
N ARG A 327 -32.77 12.82 12.71
CA ARG A 327 -32.33 13.65 13.86
C ARG A 327 -30.83 13.63 14.04
N THR A 328 -30.10 13.75 12.93
CA THR A 328 -28.65 13.59 12.88
C THR A 328 -28.00 14.81 12.24
N VAL A 329 -26.98 15.36 12.90
CA VAL A 329 -26.13 16.41 12.35
C VAL A 329 -24.89 15.76 11.76
N ARG A 330 -24.80 15.74 10.42
CA ARG A 330 -23.64 15.21 9.70
C ARG A 330 -22.59 16.31 9.56
N VAL A 331 -21.38 16.04 10.02
CA VAL A 331 -20.32 17.05 10.12
C VAL A 331 -19.14 16.68 9.25
N LEU A 332 -18.81 17.54 8.29
CA LEU A 332 -17.60 17.46 7.50
C LEU A 332 -16.55 18.41 8.05
N GLU A 333 -15.36 17.88 8.31
CA GLU A 333 -14.20 18.66 8.76
C GLU A 333 -13.27 18.95 7.59
N TYR A 334 -12.92 20.23 7.45
CA TYR A 334 -11.96 20.77 6.51
C TYR A 334 -10.88 21.51 7.29
N ARG A 335 -9.63 21.27 6.93
CA ARG A 335 -8.47 21.90 7.55
C ARG A 335 -7.58 22.48 6.47
N ALA A 336 -7.08 23.68 6.70
CA ALA A 336 -6.05 24.27 5.89
C ALA A 336 -4.99 24.88 6.81
N ALA A 337 -3.72 24.57 6.55
CA ALA A 337 -2.60 25.18 7.21
C ALA A 337 -1.72 25.85 6.16
N PHE A 338 -1.33 27.09 6.43
CA PHE A 338 -0.38 27.85 5.65
C PHE A 338 0.75 28.26 6.58
N ASP A 339 1.98 27.98 6.21
CA ASP A 339 3.18 28.38 6.94
C ASP A 339 4.11 29.09 5.97
N ALA A 340 4.53 30.30 6.33
CA ALA A 340 5.51 31.07 5.59
C ALA A 340 6.57 31.55 6.59
N SER A 341 7.71 30.86 6.60
CA SER A 341 8.81 31.13 7.52
C SER A 341 10.01 31.69 6.77
N ALA A 342 10.72 32.65 7.37
CA ALA A 342 11.97 33.17 6.84
C ALA A 342 13.08 32.86 7.85
N GLY A 343 14.02 32.00 7.47
CA GLY A 343 15.17 31.61 8.28
C GLY A 343 16.50 32.04 7.66
N ILE A 344 17.59 31.80 8.39
CA ILE A 344 18.98 32.10 7.93
C ILE A 344 19.31 31.35 6.62
N GLY A 345 18.60 30.26 6.31
CA GLY A 345 18.73 29.47 5.07
C GLY A 345 17.75 29.81 3.94
N GLY A 346 16.92 30.86 4.07
CA GLY A 346 15.95 31.26 3.04
C GLY A 346 14.49 31.29 3.54
N ALA A 347 13.56 31.60 2.63
CA ALA A 347 12.13 31.56 2.88
C ALA A 347 11.56 30.19 2.52
N ASP A 348 10.81 29.58 3.44
CA ASP A 348 10.05 28.36 3.21
C ASP A 348 8.55 28.67 3.20
N LEU A 349 7.84 28.08 2.25
CA LEU A 349 6.42 28.27 2.04
C LEU A 349 5.76 26.90 1.97
N SER A 350 4.93 26.57 2.95
CA SER A 350 4.19 25.32 2.98
C SER A 350 2.68 25.56 3.06
N TYR A 351 1.93 24.80 2.28
CA TYR A 351 0.47 24.82 2.28
C TYR A 351 -0.05 23.38 2.34
N ARG A 352 -0.93 23.09 3.29
CA ARG A 352 -1.52 21.76 3.49
C ARG A 352 -3.03 21.88 3.66
N VAL A 353 -3.77 21.11 2.88
CA VAL A 353 -5.23 20.99 3.00
C VAL A 353 -5.59 19.56 3.29
N GLU A 354 -6.39 19.36 4.32
CA GLU A 354 -6.83 18.05 4.76
C GLU A 354 -8.35 18.04 4.91
N ARG A 355 -8.93 16.90 4.56
CA ARG A 355 -10.34 16.60 4.76
C ARG A 355 -10.42 15.22 5.40
N GLY A 356 -11.12 15.10 6.52
CA GLY A 356 -11.17 13.83 7.23
C GLY A 356 -11.84 13.91 8.59
N ILE A 357 -11.66 12.85 9.37
CA ILE A 357 -12.13 12.75 10.76
C ILE A 357 -10.89 12.77 11.64
N THR A 358 -10.68 13.87 12.37
CA THR A 358 -9.60 13.96 13.35
C THR A 358 -10.10 13.37 14.67
N PHE A 359 -9.77 12.13 15.01
CA PHE A 359 -10.25 11.54 16.28
C PHE A 359 -9.69 12.26 17.50
N PHE A 360 -8.41 12.59 17.47
CA PHE A 360 -7.72 13.31 18.53
C PHE A 360 -6.51 14.02 17.95
N GLU A 361 -6.30 15.26 18.36
CA GLU A 361 -5.06 15.96 18.09
C GLU A 361 -4.80 16.97 19.19
N VAL A 362 -3.56 16.94 19.67
CA VAL A 362 -3.04 17.92 20.60
C VAL A 362 -1.69 18.35 20.07
N GLN A 363 -1.57 19.61 19.66
CA GLN A 363 -0.29 20.18 19.26
C GLN A 363 0.21 21.08 20.39
N HIS A 364 1.46 20.91 20.79
CA HIS A 364 2.13 21.82 21.71
C HIS A 364 3.18 22.59 20.93
N TYR A 365 3.06 23.91 20.95
CA TYR A 365 4.05 24.80 20.36
C TYR A 365 4.78 25.51 21.50
N THR A 366 6.11 25.42 21.45
CA THR A 366 7.00 26.11 22.37
C THR A 366 7.91 26.98 21.53
N VAL A 367 7.79 28.30 21.71
CA VAL A 367 8.71 29.25 21.08
C VAL A 367 9.76 29.65 22.11
N LEU A 368 11.03 29.48 21.75
CA LEU A 368 12.15 29.99 22.53
C LEU A 368 12.44 31.40 22.04
N GLY A 369 12.14 32.40 22.86
CA GLY A 369 12.42 33.80 22.56
C GLY A 369 13.70 34.24 23.27
N LEU A 370 14.59 34.91 22.54
CA LEU A 370 15.68 35.65 23.17
C LEU A 370 15.09 36.96 23.69
N GLN A 371 14.90 37.07 25.01
CA GLN A 371 14.49 38.33 25.65
C GLN A 371 15.71 39.01 26.26
N ILE A 372 15.82 40.33 26.08
CA ILE A 372 16.85 41.12 26.74
C ILE A 372 16.27 41.57 28.08
N LYS A 373 16.77 40.97 29.16
CA LYS A 373 16.44 41.35 30.53
C LYS A 373 17.71 41.91 31.16
N ASP A 374 17.65 43.13 31.67
CA ASP A 374 18.78 43.83 32.30
C ASP A 374 20.04 43.91 31.42
N GLY A 375 19.87 44.14 30.11
CA GLY A 375 20.97 44.27 29.15
C GLY A 375 21.68 42.96 28.81
N ARG A 376 21.19 41.81 29.28
CA ARG A 376 21.67 40.48 28.92
C ARG A 376 20.64 39.74 28.09
N VAL A 377 21.10 39.10 27.02
CA VAL A 377 20.28 38.19 26.22
C VAL A 377 20.09 36.92 27.03
N THR A 378 18.89 36.72 27.56
CA THR A 378 18.50 35.48 28.23
C THR A 378 17.62 34.66 27.29
N PRO A 379 17.93 33.37 27.06
CA PRO A 379 16.99 32.45 26.44
C PRO A 379 15.88 32.17 27.46
N ASP A 380 14.82 32.97 27.39
CA ASP A 380 13.64 32.73 28.22
C ASP A 380 12.65 31.88 27.41
N LEU A 381 11.98 30.95 28.09
CA LEU A 381 10.88 30.19 27.50
C LEU A 381 9.75 31.18 27.29
N SER A 382 9.68 31.76 26.09
CA SER A 382 8.83 32.92 25.91
C SER A 382 7.37 32.52 26.11
N TYR A 383 6.87 31.44 25.48
CA TYR A 383 5.52 30.92 25.72
C TYR A 383 5.34 29.44 25.30
N SER A 384 4.49 28.69 26.01
CA SER A 384 3.97 27.38 25.60
C SER A 384 2.47 27.46 25.34
N TRP A 385 2.01 27.03 24.17
CA TRP A 385 0.58 26.95 23.85
C TRP A 385 0.16 25.55 23.43
N ARG A 386 -1.09 25.19 23.74
CA ARG A 386 -1.70 23.90 23.41
C ARG A 386 -2.89 24.12 22.48
N PHE A 387 -2.78 23.60 21.26
CA PHE A 387 -3.88 23.53 20.31
C PHE A 387 -4.64 22.20 20.49
N SER A 388 -5.97 22.29 20.57
CA SER A 388 -6.85 21.14 20.76
C SER A 388 -8.10 21.27 19.89
N VAL A 389 -8.26 20.37 18.91
CA VAL A 389 -9.44 20.31 18.02
C VAL A 389 -10.75 20.17 18.81
N ASN A 390 -10.66 19.59 20.01
CA ASN A 390 -11.77 19.38 20.90
C ASN A 390 -12.38 20.68 21.46
N GLU A 391 -11.63 21.80 21.48
CA GLU A 391 -12.14 23.10 21.95
C GLU A 391 -13.21 23.67 21.01
N LEU A 392 -13.07 23.46 19.70
CA LEU A 392 -14.11 23.80 18.72
C LEU A 392 -15.24 22.76 18.74
N ARG A 393 -14.88 21.47 18.79
CA ARG A 393 -15.82 20.37 18.61
C ARG A 393 -16.79 20.20 19.78
N TYR A 394 -16.30 20.16 21.01
CA TYR A 394 -17.13 19.79 22.15
C TYR A 394 -18.28 20.76 22.46
N PRO A 395 -18.12 22.10 22.33
CA PRO A 395 -19.25 23.02 22.48
C PRO A 395 -20.37 22.71 21.47
N LEU A 396 -20.02 22.48 20.20
CA LEU A 396 -20.98 22.16 19.15
C LEU A 396 -21.65 20.79 19.38
N VAL A 397 -20.86 19.75 19.70
CA VAL A 397 -21.38 18.42 20.05
C VAL A 397 -22.36 18.51 21.21
N ARG A 398 -22.05 19.28 22.27
CA ARG A 398 -22.92 19.42 23.44
C ARG A 398 -24.26 20.07 23.09
N ILE A 399 -24.24 21.09 22.24
CA ILE A 399 -25.48 21.77 21.80
C ILE A 399 -26.34 20.82 20.97
N VAL A 400 -25.74 20.09 20.04
CA VAL A 400 -26.46 19.10 19.21
C VAL A 400 -27.03 17.97 20.07
N THR A 401 -26.21 17.35 20.92
CA THR A 401 -26.61 16.20 21.73
C THR A 401 -27.62 16.56 22.83
N SER A 402 -27.53 17.76 23.42
CA SER A 402 -28.55 18.27 24.37
C SER A 402 -29.85 18.69 23.71
N ALA A 403 -29.84 18.97 22.40
CA ALA A 403 -31.05 19.20 21.63
C ALA A 403 -31.79 17.90 21.22
N GLY A 404 -31.30 16.72 21.65
CA GLY A 404 -31.88 15.43 21.28
C GLY A 404 -31.44 14.93 19.90
N TRP A 405 -30.35 15.47 19.33
CA TRP A 405 -29.82 15.09 18.02
C TRP A 405 -28.52 14.31 18.15
N THR A 406 -28.27 13.42 17.18
CA THR A 406 -27.00 12.69 17.08
C THR A 406 -25.98 13.53 16.31
N TRP A 407 -24.79 13.75 16.87
CA TRP A 407 -23.66 14.26 16.12
C TRP A 407 -23.00 13.10 15.37
N ARG A 408 -22.74 13.26 14.08
CA ARG A 408 -21.99 12.27 13.30
C ARG A 408 -20.96 12.94 12.42
N GLN A 409 -19.69 12.76 12.73
CA GLN A 409 -18.62 13.23 11.86
C GLN A 409 -18.45 12.27 10.68
N VAL A 410 -18.38 12.79 9.46
CA VAL A 410 -18.30 12.01 8.23
C VAL A 410 -17.15 12.50 7.35
N MET A 411 -16.52 11.60 6.60
CA MET A 411 -15.53 11.99 5.59
C MET A 411 -16.20 12.45 4.29
N LEU A 412 -17.35 11.86 3.98
CA LEU A 412 -18.15 12.10 2.79
C LEU A 412 -19.61 12.34 3.20
N ASP A 413 -20.24 13.33 2.59
CA ASP A 413 -21.66 13.60 2.80
C ASP A 413 -22.51 12.68 1.90
N ALA A 414 -22.49 11.39 2.24
CA ALA A 414 -23.18 10.32 1.54
C ALA A 414 -23.85 9.39 2.57
N PRO A 415 -25.12 9.66 2.94
CA PRO A 415 -25.82 8.91 4.01
C PRO A 415 -25.80 7.39 3.83
N TRP A 416 -25.93 6.91 2.59
CA TRP A 416 -25.90 5.47 2.28
C TRP A 416 -24.54 4.80 2.58
N LEU A 417 -23.47 5.58 2.65
CA LEU A 417 -22.10 5.10 2.86
C LEU A 417 -21.64 5.26 4.31
N THR A 418 -22.07 6.34 4.97
CA THR A 418 -21.64 6.70 6.33
C THR A 418 -22.69 6.38 7.39
N GLY A 419 -23.85 5.87 6.97
CA GLY A 419 -24.98 5.47 7.81
C GLY A 419 -25.81 6.64 8.31
#